data_AF-A0A5B6YQC4-F1
#
_entry.id   AF-A0A5B6YQC4-F1
#
_cell.length_a   1.000
_cell.length_b   1.000
_cell.length_c   1.000
_cell.angle_alpha   90.00
_cell.angle_beta   90.00
_cell.angle_gamma   90.00
#
_symmetry.space_group_name_H-M   'P 1'
#
loop_
_entity.id
_entity.type
_entity.pdbx_description
1 polymer ?
#
loop_
_entity_poly.entity_id
_entity_poly.type
_entity_poly.pdbx_seq_one_letter_code
_entity_poly.pdbx_strand_id
1 'polypeptide(L)'
;KEEARQFIKGYSGGHASVVGSVVVTNLKTGTRKGGWDMAEVYFHDIPDEVIDSLVEEGIMLNVAGGLMLEHPLTLPFVDTVVGTADSVMGLPKTLTKKLIQEAL
;
A
#
# COMPACT_ATOMS: atom_id res chain seq x y z
N LYS A 1 12.40 13.77 -6.01
CA LYS A 1 12.62 12.94 -7.22
C LYS A 1 13.64 11.84 -6.94
N GLU A 2 14.86 12.16 -6.50
CA GLU A 2 15.89 11.14 -6.15
C GLU A 2 15.41 10.12 -5.09
N GLU A 3 14.81 10.59 -4.01
CA GLU A 3 14.27 9.72 -2.96
C GLU A 3 13.20 8.74 -3.50
N ALA A 4 12.24 9.22 -4.29
CA ALA A 4 11.23 8.35 -4.92
C ALA A 4 11.87 7.33 -5.86
N ARG A 5 12.90 7.72 -6.62
CA ARG A 5 13.67 6.79 -7.46
C ARG A 5 14.30 5.69 -6.62
N GLN A 6 14.91 6.04 -5.48
CA GLN A 6 15.54 5.09 -4.57
C GLN A 6 14.53 4.12 -3.95
N PHE A 7 13.36 4.61 -3.52
CA PHE A 7 12.29 3.76 -3.01
C PHE A 7 11.81 2.76 -4.06
N ILE A 8 11.44 3.24 -5.25
CA ILE A 8 10.92 2.38 -6.33
C ILE A 8 11.99 1.37 -6.77
N LYS A 9 13.26 1.81 -6.92
CA LYS A 9 14.37 0.90 -7.26
C LYS A 9 14.60 -0.15 -6.17
N GLY A 10 14.39 0.20 -4.91
CA GLY A 10 14.50 -0.73 -3.78
C GLY A 10 13.49 -1.88 -3.81
N TYR A 11 12.37 -1.73 -4.53
CA TYR A 11 11.38 -2.80 -4.71
C TYR A 11 11.70 -3.74 -5.86
N SER A 12 12.50 -3.31 -6.84
CA SER A 12 12.85 -4.11 -8.03
C SER A 12 13.48 -5.45 -7.63
N GLY A 13 12.88 -6.56 -8.06
CA GLY A 13 13.33 -7.91 -7.71
C GLY A 13 13.18 -8.27 -6.22
N GLY A 14 12.54 -7.40 -5.43
CA GLY A 14 12.33 -7.53 -4.00
C GLY A 14 10.86 -7.53 -3.62
N HIS A 15 10.57 -6.96 -2.46
CA HIS A 15 9.19 -6.81 -1.97
C HIS A 15 9.00 -5.51 -1.21
N ALA A 16 7.74 -5.10 -1.10
CA ALA A 16 7.29 -4.04 -0.22
C ALA A 16 6.27 -4.60 0.77
N SER A 17 6.44 -4.31 2.06
CA SER A 17 5.43 -4.61 3.08
C SER A 17 4.66 -3.34 3.43
N VAL A 18 3.33 -3.43 3.40
CA VAL A 18 2.41 -2.35 3.74
C VAL A 18 1.68 -2.72 5.02
N VAL A 19 1.76 -1.85 6.03
CA VAL A 19 1.05 -2.02 7.30
C VAL A 19 0.03 -0.91 7.44
N GLY A 20 -1.25 -1.28 7.52
CA GLY A 20 -2.37 -0.37 7.69
C GLY A 20 -3.00 -0.54 9.07
N SER A 21 -3.33 0.56 9.74
CA SER A 21 -4.07 0.53 11.00
C SER A 21 -5.43 1.21 10.87
N VAL A 22 -6.42 0.67 11.57
CA VAL A 22 -7.79 1.18 11.56
C VAL A 22 -8.26 1.35 12.99
N VAL A 23 -8.91 2.48 13.27
CA VAL A 23 -9.55 2.78 14.54
C VAL A 23 -10.99 3.19 14.27
N VAL A 24 -11.92 2.53 14.94
CA VAL A 24 -13.35 2.85 14.90
C VAL A 24 -13.78 3.40 16.27
N THR A 25 -14.44 4.56 16.26
CA THR A 25 -14.99 5.20 17.46
C THR A 25 -16.51 5.37 17.30
N ASN A 26 -17.29 4.73 18.17
CA ASN A 26 -18.72 4.95 18.26
C ASN A 26 -19.00 6.19 19.12
N LEU A 27 -19.45 7.27 18.50
CA LEU A 27 -19.68 8.55 19.17
C LEU A 27 -20.87 8.54 20.14
N LYS A 28 -21.80 7.58 20.02
CA LYS A 28 -22.95 7.45 20.91
C LYS A 28 -22.58 6.77 22.22
N THR A 29 -21.74 5.73 22.16
CA THR A 29 -21.36 4.93 23.34
C THR A 29 -19.99 5.30 23.90
N GLY A 30 -19.17 6.01 23.13
CA GLY A 30 -17.76 6.27 23.46
C GLY A 30 -16.84 5.06 23.22
N THR A 31 -17.37 3.94 22.71
CA THR A 31 -16.57 2.73 22.47
C THR A 31 -15.55 2.97 21.36
N ARG A 32 -14.30 2.59 21.59
CA ARG A 32 -13.20 2.65 20.61
C ARG A 32 -12.59 1.27 20.40
N LYS A 33 -12.49 0.83 19.15
CA LYS A 33 -11.87 -0.43 18.72
C LYS A 33 -10.77 -0.11 17.72
N GLY A 34 -9.66 -0.83 17.80
CA GLY A 34 -8.51 -0.62 16.92
C GLY A 34 -7.84 -1.92 16.54
N GLY A 35 -7.24 -1.96 15.36
CA GLY A 35 -6.47 -3.09 14.86
C GLY A 35 -5.56 -2.66 13.72
N TRP A 36 -4.76 -3.61 13.25
CA TRP A 36 -3.88 -3.43 12.08
C TRP A 36 -3.93 -4.67 11.19
N ASP A 37 -3.57 -4.48 9.94
CA ASP A 37 -3.41 -5.52 8.93
C ASP A 37 -2.12 -5.27 8.14
N MET A 38 -1.57 -6.34 7.55
CA MET A 38 -0.34 -6.26 6.76
C MET A 38 -0.53 -7.00 5.44
N ALA A 39 -0.01 -6.41 4.37
CA ALA A 39 0.08 -7.03 3.06
C ALA A 39 1.50 -6.86 2.50
N GLU A 40 1.90 -7.76 1.63
CA GLU A 40 3.21 -7.75 0.98
C GLU A 40 3.02 -7.82 -0.53
N VAL A 41 3.80 -7.04 -1.26
CA VAL A 41 3.82 -7.01 -2.71
C VAL A 41 5.21 -7.40 -3.17
N TYR A 42 5.30 -8.46 -3.96
CA TYR A 42 6.54 -8.96 -4.55
C TYR A 42 6.63 -8.48 -5.99
N PHE A 43 7.82 -8.07 -6.41
CA PHE A 43 8.03 -7.51 -7.74
C PHE A 43 9.05 -8.33 -8.53
N HIS A 44 8.83 -8.41 -9.84
CA HIS A 44 9.88 -8.71 -10.80
C HIS A 44 10.90 -7.56 -10.86
N ASP A 45 11.98 -7.76 -11.62
CA ASP A 45 12.91 -6.68 -11.92
C ASP A 45 12.21 -5.57 -12.72
N ILE A 46 12.31 -4.33 -12.23
CA ILE A 46 11.72 -3.14 -12.84
C ILE A 46 12.82 -2.40 -13.61
N PRO A 47 12.68 -2.23 -14.94
CA PRO A 47 13.65 -1.50 -15.76
C PRO A 47 13.83 -0.05 -15.30
N ASP A 48 15.06 0.47 -15.39
CA ASP A 48 15.35 1.84 -14.96
C ASP A 48 14.53 2.89 -15.73
N GLU A 49 14.24 2.66 -17.03
CA GLU A 49 13.38 3.57 -17.80
C GLU A 49 11.95 3.67 -17.26
N VAL A 50 11.42 2.58 -16.68
CA VAL A 50 10.09 2.56 -16.06
C VAL A 50 10.12 3.35 -14.76
N ILE A 51 11.15 3.15 -13.95
CA ILE A 51 11.35 3.86 -12.69
C ILE A 51 11.49 5.36 -12.94
N ASP A 52 12.31 5.75 -13.92
CA ASP A 52 12.52 7.16 -14.26
C ASP A 52 11.22 7.79 -14.79
N SER A 53 10.42 7.04 -15.58
CA SER A 53 9.09 7.48 -16.03
C SER A 53 8.13 7.70 -14.87
N LEU A 54 8.09 6.78 -13.91
CA LEU A 54 7.27 6.87 -12.69
C LEU A 54 7.63 8.08 -11.82
N VAL A 55 8.93 8.38 -11.71
CA VAL A 55 9.44 9.55 -10.96
C VAL A 55 9.13 10.86 -11.69
N GLU A 56 9.19 10.86 -13.02
CA GLU A 56 8.91 12.05 -13.82
C GLU A 56 7.42 12.41 -13.84
N GLU A 57 6.52 11.42 -13.87
CA GLU A 57 5.08 11.62 -13.73
C GLU A 57 4.71 12.32 -12.41
N GLY A 58 5.55 12.19 -11.38
CA GLY A 58 5.44 12.93 -10.13
C GLY A 58 4.35 12.43 -9.18
N ILE A 59 3.44 11.56 -9.64
CA ILE A 59 2.41 10.92 -8.79
C ILE A 59 3.03 10.13 -7.64
N MET A 60 4.19 9.50 -7.88
CA MET A 60 4.93 8.72 -6.88
C MET A 60 5.46 9.56 -5.71
N LEU A 61 5.47 10.89 -5.83
CA LEU A 61 5.84 11.79 -4.73
C LEU A 61 4.72 12.00 -3.71
N ASN A 62 3.49 11.57 -4.02
CA ASN A 62 2.30 11.77 -3.20
C ASN A 62 1.76 10.48 -2.58
N VAL A 63 2.47 9.37 -2.72
CA VAL A 63 2.07 8.05 -2.19
C VAL A 63 3.13 7.51 -1.24
N ALA A 64 2.68 6.81 -0.21
CA ALA A 64 3.58 6.25 0.81
C ALA A 64 4.54 5.25 0.17
N GLY A 65 5.84 5.43 0.42
CA GLY A 65 6.90 4.58 -0.15
C GLY A 65 7.05 4.69 -1.66
N GLY A 66 6.39 5.62 -2.35
CA GLY A 66 6.45 5.67 -3.82
C GLY A 66 5.83 4.45 -4.50
N LEU A 67 4.94 3.74 -3.81
CA LEU A 67 4.29 2.53 -4.30
C LEU A 67 2.82 2.77 -4.62
N MET A 68 2.43 2.52 -5.86
CA MET A 68 1.02 2.47 -6.29
C MET A 68 0.78 1.20 -7.10
N LEU A 69 0.06 0.25 -6.50
CA LEU A 69 -0.16 -1.10 -7.04
C LEU A 69 -0.94 -1.07 -8.36
N GLU A 70 -1.92 -0.20 -8.44
CA GLU A 70 -2.83 -0.03 -9.58
C GLU A 70 -2.23 0.76 -10.75
N HIS A 71 -1.02 1.30 -10.60
CA HIS A 71 -0.42 2.12 -11.64
C HIS A 71 -0.07 1.29 -12.88
N PRO A 72 -0.41 1.71 -14.12
CA PRO A 72 -0.13 0.94 -15.33
C PRO A 72 1.34 0.61 -15.57
N LEU A 73 2.27 1.44 -15.07
CA LEU A 73 3.71 1.17 -15.18
C LEU A 73 4.26 0.29 -14.05
N THR A 74 3.52 0.14 -12.94
CA THR A 74 3.94 -0.70 -11.80
C THR A 74 3.31 -2.08 -11.87
N LEU A 75 2.01 -2.14 -12.19
CA LEU A 75 1.21 -3.36 -12.23
C LEU A 75 1.83 -4.50 -13.05
N PRO A 76 2.45 -4.29 -14.23
CA PRO A 76 3.07 -5.36 -15.00
C PRO A 76 4.24 -6.04 -14.31
N PHE A 77 4.85 -5.40 -13.31
CA PHE A 77 6.00 -5.93 -12.57
C PHE A 77 5.61 -6.52 -11.21
N VAL A 78 4.32 -6.53 -10.87
CA VAL A 78 3.83 -7.20 -9.67
C VAL A 78 3.80 -8.71 -9.94
N ASP A 79 4.60 -9.45 -9.18
CA ASP A 79 4.62 -10.91 -9.24
C ASP A 79 3.49 -11.50 -8.38
N THR A 80 3.51 -11.19 -7.08
CA THR A 80 2.61 -11.79 -6.10
C THR A 80 2.18 -10.75 -5.07
N VAL A 81 0.92 -10.84 -4.62
CA VAL A 81 0.43 -10.10 -3.45
C VAL A 81 0.04 -11.10 -2.36
N VAL A 82 0.65 -10.97 -1.19
CA VAL A 82 0.31 -11.73 0.03
C VAL A 82 -0.53 -10.81 0.93
N GLY A 83 -1.71 -11.26 1.33
CA GLY A 83 -2.72 -10.42 2.00
C GLY A 83 -3.78 -9.95 1.01
N THR A 84 -4.29 -8.73 1.16
CA THR A 84 -5.33 -8.21 0.26
C THR A 84 -4.94 -6.88 -0.38
N ALA A 85 -5.36 -6.68 -1.64
CA ALA A 85 -5.05 -5.48 -2.40
C ALA A 85 -5.60 -4.20 -1.74
N ASP A 86 -6.75 -4.27 -1.07
CA ASP A 86 -7.32 -3.14 -0.33
C ASP A 86 -6.46 -2.74 0.88
N SER A 87 -5.75 -3.67 1.51
CA SER A 87 -4.78 -3.37 2.56
C SER A 87 -3.56 -2.63 1.99
N VAL A 88 -3.07 -3.04 0.80
CA VAL A 88 -2.01 -2.31 0.07
C VAL A 88 -2.47 -0.90 -0.32
N MET A 89 -3.71 -0.76 -0.76
CA MET A 89 -4.33 0.53 -1.14
C MET A 89 -4.71 1.42 0.05
N GLY A 90 -4.45 0.98 1.29
CA GLY A 90 -4.53 1.81 2.49
C GLY A 90 -5.81 1.66 3.33
N LEU A 91 -6.74 0.76 2.97
CA LEU A 91 -7.92 0.48 3.80
C LEU A 91 -8.21 -1.03 3.86
N PRO A 92 -7.80 -1.74 4.93
CA PRO A 92 -8.08 -3.16 5.11
C PRO A 92 -9.57 -3.39 5.41
N LYS A 93 -10.39 -3.59 4.38
CA LYS A 93 -11.87 -3.61 4.46
C LYS A 93 -12.40 -4.70 5.37
N THR A 94 -11.78 -5.88 5.36
CA THR A 94 -12.16 -6.99 6.25
C THR A 94 -11.96 -6.61 7.71
N LEU A 95 -10.80 -6.03 8.05
CA LEU A 95 -10.51 -5.52 9.40
C LEU A 95 -11.46 -4.37 9.76
N THR A 96 -11.64 -3.39 8.88
CA THR A 96 -12.55 -2.25 9.09
C THR A 96 -13.96 -2.73 9.39
N LYS A 97 -14.49 -3.67 8.61
CA LYS A 97 -15.84 -4.23 8.81
C LYS A 97 -15.96 -4.92 10.17
N LYS A 98 -14.97 -5.72 10.56
CA LYS A 98 -14.92 -6.37 11.87
C LYS A 98 -14.93 -5.33 13.01
N LEU A 99 -14.07 -4.32 12.94
CA LEU A 99 -13.97 -3.27 13.97
C LEU A 99 -15.25 -2.44 14.08
N ILE A 100 -15.94 -2.20 12.95
CA ILE A 100 -17.26 -1.55 12.97
C ILE A 100 -18.25 -2.42 13.75
N GLN A 101 -18.35 -3.71 13.43
CA GLN A 101 -19.26 -4.62 14.13
C GLN A 101 -18.97 -4.73 15.62
N GLU A 102 -17.70 -4.72 16.02
CA GLU A 102 -17.27 -4.75 17.42
C GLU A 102 -17.51 -3.45 18.19
N ALA A 103 -17.74 -2.34 17.49
CA ALA A 103 -17.96 -1.01 18.07
C ALA A 103 -19.43 -0.57 18.09
N LEU A 104 -20.33 -1.30 17.40
CA LEU A 104 -21.79 -1.06 17.42
C LEU A 104 -22.36 -1.30 18.82
#